data_AF-A0ABD5YII5-F1
#
_entry.id   AF-A0ABD5YII5-F1
#
_cell.length_a   1.000
_cell.length_b   1.000
_cell.length_c   1.000
_cell.angle_alpha   90.00
_cell.angle_beta   90.00
_cell.angle_gamma   90.00
#
_symmetry.space_group_name_H-M   'P 1'
#
loop_
_entity.id
_entity.type
_entity.pdbx_description
1 polymer ?
#
loop_
_entity_poly.entity_id
_entity_poly.type
_entity_poly.pdbx_seq_one_letter_code
_entity_poly.pdbx_strand_id
1 'polypeptide(L)' 'METFETLSTETSKLVYLYLRECGSATAKELRAALDIPLLKLLPVLGTLEDMSLVQRESDYYTLSDPIN' A
#
# COMPACT_ATOMS: atom_id res chain seq x y z
N MET A 1 6.91 11.46 11.32
CA MET A 1 6.34 10.16 11.75
C MET A 1 4.81 10.28 11.87
N GLU A 2 4.16 11.01 10.95
CA GLU A 2 2.76 11.44 11.09
C GLU A 2 1.81 10.76 10.08
N THR A 3 2.36 10.15 9.03
CA THR A 3 1.57 9.60 7.92
C THR A 3 0.83 8.30 8.25
N PHE A 4 1.26 7.60 9.31
CA PHE A 4 0.65 6.35 9.75
C PHE A 4 -0.67 6.57 10.50
N GLU A 5 -0.84 7.74 11.11
CA GLU A 5 -2.04 8.10 11.89
C GLU A 5 -3.20 8.53 10.98
N THR A 6 -2.90 9.03 9.77
CA THR A 6 -3.91 9.41 8.76
C THR A 6 -4.53 8.22 8.02
N LEU A 7 -3.97 7.01 8.16
CA LEU A 7 -4.52 5.80 7.55
C LEU A 7 -5.81 5.38 8.26
N SER A 8 -6.95 5.69 7.65
CA SER A 8 -8.28 5.53 8.25
C SER A 8 -8.72 4.08 8.45
N THR A 9 -8.03 3.10 7.87
CA THR A 9 -8.38 1.68 8.00
C THR A 9 -7.18 0.81 8.37
N GLU A 10 -7.45 -0.26 9.14
CA GLU A 10 -6.47 -1.30 9.51
C GLU A 10 -5.82 -1.92 8.27
N THR A 11 -6.61 -2.11 7.21
CA THR A 11 -6.16 -2.61 5.90
C THR A 11 -5.08 -1.73 5.27
N SER A 12 -5.24 -0.40 5.28
CA SER A 12 -4.27 0.53 4.71
C SER A 12 -2.93 0.46 5.45
N LYS A 13 -2.97 0.29 6.77
CA LYS A 13 -1.77 0.15 7.62
C LYS A 13 -1.02 -1.14 7.31
N LEU A 14 -1.74 -2.26 7.16
CA LEU A 14 -1.15 -3.56 6.82
C LEU A 14 -0.48 -3.55 5.45
N VAL A 15 -1.13 -2.97 4.44
CA VAL A 15 -0.56 -2.83 3.09
C VAL A 15 0.71 -1.98 3.12
N TYR A 16 0.66 -0.83 3.80
CA TYR A 16 1.81 0.06 3.93
C TYR A 16 3.00 -0.63 4.65
N LEU A 17 2.74 -1.32 5.76
CA LEU A 17 3.77 -2.07 6.49
C LEU A 17 4.36 -3.20 5.64
N TYR A 18 3.53 -3.93 4.91
CA TYR A 18 4.01 -5.00 4.03
C TYR A 18 4.96 -4.46 2.95
N LEU A 19 4.58 -3.36 2.29
CA LEU A 19 5.42 -2.70 1.29
C LEU A 19 6.70 -2.13 1.90
N ARG A 20 6.65 -1.66 3.15
CA ARG A 20 7.85 -1.20 3.87
C ARG A 20 8.86 -2.33 4.11
N GLU A 21 8.38 -3.52 4.47
CA GLU A 21 9.24 -4.67 4.77
C GLU A 21 9.74 -5.37 3.50
N CYS A 22 8.90 -5.49 2.47
CA CYS A 22 9.25 -6.19 1.22
C CYS A 22 9.83 -5.26 0.14
N GLY A 23 9.70 -3.95 0.28
CA GLY A 23 10.10 -2.94 -0.70
C GLY A 23 9.09 -2.76 -1.84
N SER A 24 8.72 -3.86 -2.50
CA SER A 24 7.75 -3.85 -3.61
C SER A 24 6.84 -5.06 -3.59
N ALA A 25 5.59 -4.90 -4.02
CA ALA A 25 4.67 -6.04 -4.20
C ALA A 25 3.57 -5.74 -5.22
N THR A 26 3.10 -6.78 -5.90
CA THR A 26 1.91 -6.72 -6.75
C THR A 26 0.63 -6.81 -5.91
N ALA A 27 -0.50 -6.38 -6.47
CA ALA A 27 -1.81 -6.55 -5.82
C ALA A 27 -2.15 -8.03 -5.53
N LYS A 28 -1.63 -8.97 -6.34
CA LYS A 28 -1.83 -10.41 -6.12
C LYS A 28 -1.01 -10.93 -4.94
N GLU A 29 0.21 -10.47 -4.79
CA GLU A 29 1.08 -10.82 -3.66
C GLU A 29 0.54 -10.24 -2.36
N LEU A 30 0.12 -8.97 -2.37
CA LEU A 30 -0.53 -8.32 -1.23
C LEU A 30 -1.80 -9.08 -0.81
N ARG A 31 -2.65 -9.48 -1.76
CA ARG A 31 -3.82 -10.33 -1.49
C ARG A 31 -3.41 -11.64 -0.82
N ALA A 32 -2.40 -12.31 -1.36
CA ALA A 32 -1.97 -13.62 -0.87
C ALA A 32 -1.33 -13.54 0.52
N ALA A 33 -0.53 -12.50 0.79
CA ALA A 33 0.18 -12.34 2.05
C ALA A 33 -0.70 -11.80 3.18
N LEU A 34 -1.64 -10.91 2.86
CA LEU A 34 -2.48 -10.23 3.86
C LEU A 34 -3.89 -10.84 3.98
N ASP A 35 -4.21 -11.82 3.13
CA ASP A 35 -5.55 -12.43 3.01
C ASP A 35 -6.69 -11.40 2.81
N ILE A 36 -6.39 -10.32 2.07
CA ILE A 36 -7.35 -9.25 1.78
C ILE A 36 -7.91 -9.44 0.37
N PRO A 37 -9.24 -9.56 0.18
CA PRO A 37 -9.84 -9.64 -1.15
C PRO A 37 -9.48 -8.45 -2.05
N LEU A 38 -9.23 -8.70 -3.34
CA LEU A 38 -8.88 -7.64 -4.31
C LEU A 38 -9.91 -6.50 -4.35
N LEU A 39 -11.19 -6.81 -4.18
CA LEU A 39 -12.26 -5.80 -4.14
C LEU A 39 -12.12 -4.80 -2.99
N LYS A 40 -11.45 -5.19 -1.89
CA LYS A 40 -11.11 -4.28 -0.78
C LYS A 40 -9.71 -3.69 -0.95
N LEU A 41 -8.77 -4.47 -1.48
CA LEU A 41 -7.38 -4.07 -1.64
C LEU A 41 -7.21 -2.97 -2.69
N LEU A 42 -7.86 -3.08 -3.84
CA LEU A 42 -7.70 -2.13 -4.95
C LEU A 42 -8.13 -0.70 -4.58
N PRO A 43 -9.30 -0.48 -3.92
CA PRO A 43 -9.65 0.85 -3.42
C PRO A 43 -8.63 1.39 -2.41
N VAL A 44 -8.13 0.53 -1.52
CA VAL A 44 -7.11 0.92 -0.53
C VAL A 44 -5.81 1.36 -1.20
N LEU A 45 -5.34 0.61 -2.20
CA LEU A 45 -4.17 0.98 -2.98
C LEU A 45 -4.38 2.30 -3.72
N GLY A 46 -5.55 2.52 -4.31
CA GLY A 46 -5.90 3.81 -4.93
C GLY A 46 -5.87 4.97 -3.93
N THR A 47 -6.44 4.80 -2.73
CA THR A 47 -6.37 5.84 -1.68
C THR A 47 -4.92 6.11 -1.24
N LEU A 48 -4.10 5.08 -1.09
CA LEU A 48 -2.69 5.25 -0.72
C LEU A 48 -1.89 5.95 -1.83
N GLU A 49 -2.22 5.68 -3.10
CA GLU A 49 -1.63 6.33 -4.27
C GLU A 49 -2.04 7.80 -4.36
N ASP A 50 -3.32 8.11 -4.16
CA ASP A 50 -3.86 9.47 -4.09
C ASP A 50 -3.21 10.29 -2.95
N MET A 51 -2.91 9.62 -1.83
CA MET A 51 -2.20 10.22 -0.69
C MET A 51 -0.69 10.31 -0.89
N SER A 52 -0.15 9.89 -2.05
CA SER A 52 1.28 9.85 -2.35
C SER A 52 2.10 9.03 -1.33
N LEU A 53 1.52 7.95 -0.81
CA LEU A 53 2.18 7.03 0.15
C LEU A 53 2.72 5.79 -0.52
N VAL A 54 2.08 5.38 -1.61
CA VAL A 54 2.56 4.32 -2.49
C VAL A 54 2.57 4.84 -3.91
N GLN A 55 3.47 4.30 -4.72
CA GLN A 55 3.52 4.55 -6.15
C GLN A 55 3.35 3.23 -6.88
N ARG A 56 2.71 3.27 -8.05
CA ARG A 56 2.55 2.09 -8.91
C ARG A 56 3.47 2.19 -10.12
N GLU A 57 4.39 1.25 -10.22
CA GLU A 57 5.23 1.06 -11.41
C GLU A 57 4.81 -0.24 -12.11
N SER A 58 4.15 -0.09 -13.27
CA SER A 58 3.52 -1.21 -13.98
C SER A 58 2.52 -1.96 -13.08
N ASP A 59 2.87 -3.16 -12.62
CA ASP A 59 2.06 -4.02 -11.75
C ASP A 59 2.52 -4.04 -10.29
N TYR A 60 3.64 -3.36 -9.98
CA TYR A 60 4.24 -3.33 -8.65
C TYR A 60 3.87 -2.05 -7.93
N TYR A 61 3.59 -2.18 -6.64
CA TYR A 61 3.43 -1.09 -5.72
C TYR A 61 4.69 -1.00 -4.85
N THR A 62 5.23 0.19 -4.70
CA THR A 62 6.33 0.52 -3.79
C THR A 62 5.91 1.66 -2.89
N LEU A 63 6.60 1.84 -1.75
CA LEU A 63 6.42 3.07 -0.98
C LEU A 63 6.88 4.26 -1.83
N SER A 64 6.13 5.36 -1.76
CA SER A 64 6.57 6.63 -2.30
C SER A 64 7.67 7.15 -1.38
N ASP A 65 8.92 7.11 -1.84
CA ASP A 65 9.97 7.83 -1.13
C ASP A 65 9.65 9.33 -1.18
N PRO A 66 9.73 10.07 -0.06
CA PRO A 66 9.64 11.52 -0.12
C PRO A 66 10.80 12.00 -1.00
N ILE A 67 10.48 12.46 -2.21
CA ILE A 67 11.44 13.12 -3.09
C ILE A 67 12.08 14.25 -2.27
N ASN A 68 13.38 14.12 -2.05
CA ASN A 68 14.27 15.13 -1.47
C ASN A 68 14.24 16.42 -2.31
#